data_AF-A0A7W0ENT9-F1
#
_entry.id   AF-A0A7W0ENT9-F1
#
_cell.length_a   1.000
_cell.length_b   1.000
_cell.length_c   1.000
_cell.angle_alpha   90.00
_cell.angle_beta   90.00
_cell.angle_gamma   90.00
#
_symmetry.space_group_name_H-M   'P 1'
#
loop_
_entity.id
_entity.type
_entity.pdbx_description
1 polymer ?
#
loop_
_entity_poly.entity_id
_entity_poly.type
_entity_poly.pdbx_seq_one_letter_code
_entity_poly.pdbx_strand_id
1 'polypeptide(L)'
;MPLSKFVQENIPILLRRYEISYCKEADCIEYFITDKNTHEQISYALVLSLNRFAKQINVGRFCPELYKQPHCKYLSAACFYLLIHHFAKVFHLIEGYGIYLETKPATYKKFFSALKDFNLKVKRIILCNTAEVCDVYHQDNIDTSMVVKEVLCN
;
A
#
# COMPACT_ATOMS: atom_id res chain seq x y z
N MET A 1 -11.06 -13.69 7.06
CA MET A 1 -10.21 -14.56 7.90
C MET A 1 -9.79 -13.78 9.16
N PRO A 2 -9.25 -14.40 10.23
CA PRO A 2 -8.64 -13.61 11.31
C PRO A 2 -7.46 -12.81 10.75
N LEU A 3 -7.34 -11.55 11.16
CA LEU A 3 -6.24 -10.67 10.75
C LEU A 3 -4.90 -11.31 11.14
N SER A 4 -3.90 -11.24 10.28
CA SER A 4 -2.62 -11.90 10.59
C SER A 4 -1.94 -11.24 11.79
N LYS A 5 -1.16 -12.04 12.53
CA LYS A 5 -0.37 -11.55 13.67
C LYS A 5 0.59 -10.43 13.25
N PHE A 6 1.14 -10.53 12.04
CA PHE A 6 2.01 -9.50 11.46
C PHE A 6 1.31 -8.15 11.41
N VAL A 7 0.10 -8.11 10.85
CA VAL A 7 -0.67 -6.87 10.69
C VAL A 7 -1.07 -6.29 12.04
N GLN A 8 -1.57 -7.14 12.95
CA GLN A 8 -1.99 -6.74 14.30
C GLN A 8 -0.86 -6.07 15.09
N GLU A 9 0.38 -6.53 14.91
CA GLU A 9 1.55 -5.98 15.61
C GLU A 9 2.11 -4.73 14.92
N ASN A 10 2.22 -4.74 13.59
CA ASN A 10 3.02 -3.73 12.88
C ASN A 10 2.21 -2.50 12.45
N ILE A 11 0.89 -2.60 12.21
CA ILE A 11 0.07 -1.42 11.89
C ILE A 11 0.03 -0.44 13.06
N PRO A 12 -0.22 -0.85 14.32
CA PRO A 12 -0.19 0.08 15.45
C PRO A 12 1.18 0.75 15.63
N ILE A 13 2.28 0.04 15.38
CA ILE A 13 3.63 0.61 15.44
C ILE A 13 3.83 1.67 14.36
N LEU A 14 3.39 1.38 13.12
CA LEU A 14 3.40 2.33 12.01
C LEU A 14 2.63 3.61 12.39
N LEU A 15 1.38 3.45 12.82
CA LEU A 15 0.48 4.57 13.12
C LEU A 15 0.84 5.33 14.40
N ARG A 16 1.59 4.72 15.32
CA ARG A 16 2.14 5.43 16.49
C ARG A 16 3.16 6.48 16.08
N ARG A 17 3.97 6.19 15.06
CA ARG A 17 5.09 7.04 14.66
C ARG A 17 4.77 7.94 13.48
N TYR A 18 3.95 7.46 12.55
CA TYR A 18 3.66 8.16 11.32
C TYR A 18 2.19 8.51 11.23
N GLU A 19 1.93 9.66 10.62
CA GLU A 19 0.62 10.04 10.12
C GLU A 19 0.54 9.68 8.65
N ILE A 20 -0.61 9.16 8.22
CA ILE A 20 -0.86 8.84 6.83
C ILE A 20 -2.05 9.68 6.39
N SER A 21 -1.81 10.53 5.40
CA SER A 21 -2.84 11.34 4.76
C SER A 21 -3.05 10.90 3.32
N TYR A 22 -4.17 11.31 2.71
CA TYR A 22 -4.44 11.02 1.31
C TYR A 22 -5.20 12.11 0.57
N CYS A 23 -4.91 12.22 -0.72
CA CYS A 23 -5.66 12.97 -1.71
C CYS A 23 -6.37 12.00 -2.65
N LYS A 24 -7.66 12.25 -2.93
CA LYS A 24 -8.45 11.44 -3.87
C LYS A 24 -8.84 12.29 -5.06
N GLU A 25 -8.47 11.85 -6.25
CA GLU A 25 -8.89 12.44 -7.51
C GLU A 25 -9.49 11.35 -8.41
N ALA A 26 -10.80 11.46 -8.69
CA ALA A 26 -11.57 10.46 -9.43
C ALA A 26 -11.36 9.03 -8.88
N ASP A 27 -10.75 8.15 -9.69
CA ASP A 27 -10.44 6.76 -9.40
C ASP A 27 -8.98 6.55 -8.93
N CYS A 28 -8.29 7.62 -8.56
CA CYS A 28 -6.92 7.62 -8.06
C CYS A 28 -6.87 8.12 -6.61
N ILE A 29 -5.99 7.54 -5.81
CA ILE A 29 -5.63 8.03 -4.48
C ILE A 29 -4.11 8.11 -4.38
N GLU A 30 -3.64 9.27 -3.98
CA GLU A 30 -2.26 9.50 -3.57
C GLU A 30 -2.19 9.58 -2.05
N TYR A 31 -1.20 8.91 -1.48
CA TYR A 31 -0.96 8.84 -0.04
C TYR A 31 0.36 9.50 0.32
N PHE A 32 0.36 10.12 1.49
CA PHE A 32 1.51 10.80 2.06
C PHE A 32 1.79 10.25 3.46
N ILE A 33 3.06 10.21 3.83
CA ILE A 33 3.50 9.75 5.15
C ILE A 33 4.32 10.86 5.79
N THR A 34 3.92 11.25 6.99
CA THR A 34 4.60 12.28 7.79
C THR A 34 5.07 11.68 9.11
N ASP A 35 6.33 11.91 9.50
CA ASP A 35 6.81 11.52 10.83
C ASP A 35 6.22 12.47 11.87
N LYS A 36 5.49 11.92 12.86
CA LYS A 36 4.79 12.70 13.87
C LYS A 36 5.73 13.44 14.83
N ASN A 37 6.98 13.00 14.95
CA ASN A 37 7.95 13.64 15.83
C ASN A 37 8.63 14.84 15.18
N THR A 38 8.97 14.72 13.89
CA THR A 38 9.70 15.78 13.16
C THR A 38 8.78 16.68 12.35
N HIS A 39 7.53 16.25 12.12
CA HIS A 39 6.59 16.85 11.17
C HIS A 39 7.11 16.89 9.72
N GLU A 40 8.16 16.11 9.42
CA GLU A 40 8.70 15.99 8.08
C GLU A 40 7.88 14.96 7.30
N GLN A 41 7.44 15.36 6.11
CA GLN A 41 6.84 14.43 5.17
C GLN A 41 7.94 13.60 4.49
N ILE A 42 7.93 12.31 4.78
CA ILE A 42 8.97 11.35 4.36
C ILE A 42 8.60 10.60 3.08
N SER A 43 7.35 10.70 2.60
CA SER A 43 6.90 10.03 1.37
C SER A 43 5.90 10.87 0.59
N TYR A 44 6.12 10.97 -0.73
CA TYR A 44 5.33 11.72 -1.72
C TYR A 44 4.91 10.86 -2.92
N ALA A 45 4.92 9.53 -2.76
CA ALA A 45 5.08 8.62 -3.89
C ALA A 45 4.30 7.30 -3.73
N LEU A 46 3.12 7.37 -3.11
CA LEU A 46 2.28 6.21 -2.85
C LEU A 46 0.96 6.38 -3.60
N VAL A 47 0.89 5.85 -4.82
CA VAL A 47 -0.24 6.09 -5.73
C VAL A 47 -0.94 4.78 -6.05
N LEU A 48 -2.23 4.71 -5.74
CA LEU A 48 -3.12 3.61 -6.10
C LEU A 48 -4.22 4.13 -7.02
N SER A 49 -4.58 3.37 -8.05
CA SER A 49 -5.67 3.70 -8.96
C SER A 49 -6.60 2.51 -9.21
N LEU A 50 -7.85 2.80 -9.52
CA LEU A 50 -8.90 1.82 -9.72
C LEU A 50 -9.23 1.73 -11.21
N ASN A 51 -9.03 0.56 -11.80
CA ASN A 51 -9.64 0.22 -13.07
C ASN A 51 -10.94 -0.54 -12.81
N ARG A 52 -12.06 0.17 -12.87
CA ARG A 52 -13.40 -0.40 -12.62
C ARG A 52 -13.79 -1.47 -13.65
N PHE A 53 -13.46 -1.23 -14.91
CA PHE A 53 -13.82 -2.14 -16.01
C PHE A 53 -13.11 -3.49 -15.90
N ALA A 54 -11.83 -3.47 -15.54
CA ALA A 54 -11.04 -4.68 -15.38
C ALA A 54 -11.09 -5.28 -13.96
N LYS A 55 -11.78 -4.61 -13.02
CA LYS A 55 -11.76 -4.92 -11.58
C LYS A 55 -10.35 -5.01 -11.01
N GLN A 56 -9.55 -3.95 -11.20
CA GLN A 56 -8.14 -3.93 -10.79
C GLN A 56 -7.80 -2.73 -9.89
N ILE A 57 -7.05 -3.00 -8.84
CA ILE A 57 -6.33 -2.01 -8.03
C ILE A 57 -4.89 -1.97 -8.56
N ASN A 58 -4.50 -0.87 -9.18
CA ASN A 58 -3.16 -0.67 -9.69
C ASN A 58 -2.33 0.14 -8.69
N VAL A 59 -1.24 -0.44 -8.19
CA VAL A 59 -0.24 0.25 -7.38
C VAL A 59 0.77 0.88 -8.34
N GLY A 60 0.58 2.15 -8.65
CA GLY A 60 1.41 2.87 -9.63
C GLY A 60 2.79 3.25 -9.08
N ARG A 61 2.84 3.73 -7.83
CA ARG A 61 4.10 4.02 -7.14
C ARG A 61 4.00 3.59 -5.69
N PHE A 62 5.01 2.88 -5.20
CA PHE A 62 5.09 2.46 -3.81
C PHE A 62 6.51 2.66 -3.28
N CYS A 63 6.84 3.90 -2.94
CA CYS A 63 8.14 4.28 -2.37
C CYS A 63 7.93 4.97 -1.01
N PRO A 64 7.58 4.22 0.04
CA PRO A 64 7.22 4.82 1.34
C PRO A 64 8.42 5.43 2.09
N GLU A 65 9.65 5.22 1.60
CA GLU A 65 10.93 5.63 2.19
C GLU A 65 11.17 5.21 3.67
N LEU A 66 10.23 4.48 4.27
CA LEU A 66 10.29 4.01 5.65
C LEU A 66 11.56 3.21 5.95
N TYR A 67 12.14 2.52 4.96
CA TYR A 67 13.38 1.76 5.13
C TYR A 67 14.60 2.64 5.51
N LYS A 68 14.55 3.95 5.27
CA LYS A 68 15.60 4.91 5.66
C LYS A 68 15.53 5.28 7.15
N GLN A 69 14.42 4.94 7.82
CA GLN A 69 14.15 5.34 9.19
C GLN A 69 14.68 4.30 10.20
N PRO A 70 15.09 4.71 11.42
CA PRO A 70 15.52 3.76 12.45
C PRO A 70 14.37 2.84 12.88
N HIS A 71 14.68 1.57 13.16
CA HIS A 71 13.72 0.54 13.60
C HIS A 71 12.53 0.32 12.66
N CYS A 72 12.72 0.52 11.37
CA CYS A 72 11.66 0.48 10.36
C CYS A 72 11.36 -0.91 9.77
N LYS A 73 11.98 -1.96 10.32
CA LYS A 73 11.81 -3.32 9.81
C LYS A 73 10.31 -3.62 9.78
N TYR A 74 9.80 -4.03 8.62
CA TYR A 74 8.40 -4.34 8.35
C TYR A 74 7.41 -3.17 8.22
N LEU A 75 7.81 -1.92 8.47
CA LEU A 75 6.88 -0.79 8.37
C LEU A 75 6.41 -0.53 6.93
N SER A 76 7.28 -0.70 5.93
CA SER A 76 6.87 -0.64 4.52
C SER A 76 5.83 -1.71 4.17
N ALA A 77 5.91 -2.89 4.77
CA ALA A 77 4.97 -3.98 4.55
C ALA A 77 3.62 -3.70 5.23
N ALA A 78 3.65 -3.25 6.49
CA ALA A 78 2.45 -2.79 7.19
C ALA A 78 1.76 -1.63 6.47
N CYS A 79 2.55 -0.69 5.94
CA CYS A 79 2.04 0.42 5.13
C CYS A 79 1.39 -0.08 3.85
N PHE A 80 2.05 -0.97 3.10
CA PHE A 80 1.47 -1.53 1.87
C PHE A 80 0.10 -2.17 2.14
N TYR A 81 0.03 -2.99 3.19
CA TYR A 81 -1.21 -3.63 3.61
C TYR A 81 -2.28 -2.60 3.98
N LEU A 82 -1.98 -1.65 4.87
CA LEU A 82 -2.92 -0.61 5.28
C LEU A 82 -3.48 0.20 4.09
N LEU A 83 -2.62 0.60 3.14
CA LEU A 83 -3.03 1.40 1.98
C LEU A 83 -3.97 0.64 1.03
N ILE A 84 -3.71 -0.64 0.77
CA ILE A 84 -4.58 -1.47 -0.08
C ILE A 84 -5.98 -1.57 0.54
N HIS A 85 -6.07 -1.81 1.85
CA HIS A 85 -7.36 -1.95 2.53
C HIS A 85 -8.08 -0.61 2.69
N HIS A 86 -7.35 0.49 2.94
CA HIS A 86 -7.94 1.82 2.94
C HIS A 86 -8.50 2.17 1.55
N PHE A 87 -7.72 1.93 0.48
CA PHE A 87 -8.16 2.17 -0.89
C PHE A 87 -9.44 1.41 -1.22
N ALA A 88 -9.47 0.11 -0.90
CA ALA A 88 -10.66 -0.73 -1.10
C ALA A 88 -11.88 -0.19 -0.34
N LYS A 89 -11.70 0.28 0.90
CA LYS A 89 -12.78 0.91 1.69
C LYS A 89 -13.30 2.20 1.06
N VAL A 90 -12.41 3.10 0.61
CA VAL A 90 -12.81 4.38 0.00
C VAL A 90 -13.66 4.19 -1.27
N PHE A 91 -13.38 3.12 -2.03
CA PHE A 91 -14.13 2.80 -3.25
C PHE A 91 -15.22 1.74 -3.07
N HIS A 92 -15.49 1.30 -1.84
CA HIS A 92 -16.44 0.24 -1.51
C HIS A 92 -16.22 -1.05 -2.33
N LEU A 93 -14.95 -1.44 -2.51
CA LEU A 93 -14.58 -2.63 -3.26
C LEU A 93 -14.92 -3.88 -2.44
N ILE A 94 -15.47 -4.87 -3.13
CA ILE A 94 -15.68 -6.22 -2.60
C ILE A 94 -14.47 -7.11 -2.93
N GLU A 95 -14.45 -8.32 -2.37
CA GLU A 95 -13.44 -9.32 -2.71
C GLU A 95 -13.37 -9.64 -4.20
N GLY A 96 -12.20 -10.08 -4.67
CA GLY A 96 -12.00 -10.53 -6.05
C GLY A 96 -11.48 -9.48 -7.02
N TYR A 97 -11.27 -8.23 -6.58
CA TYR A 97 -10.49 -7.27 -7.36
C TYR A 97 -9.03 -7.73 -7.45
N GLY A 98 -8.42 -7.64 -8.62
CA GLY A 98 -7.00 -7.96 -8.76
C GLY A 98 -6.13 -6.80 -8.29
N ILE A 99 -5.11 -7.09 -7.50
CA ILE A 99 -4.05 -6.12 -7.16
C ILE A 99 -2.95 -6.28 -8.19
N TYR A 100 -2.49 -5.18 -8.79
CA TYR A 100 -1.46 -5.16 -9.82
C TYR A 100 -0.40 -4.12 -9.50
N LEU A 101 0.87 -4.47 -9.71
CA LEU A 101 1.97 -3.53 -9.55
C LEU A 101 3.13 -3.89 -10.49
N GLU A 102 3.83 -2.88 -10.95
CA GLU A 102 5.07 -3.05 -11.70
C GLU A 102 6.27 -2.78 -10.79
N THR A 103 7.28 -3.66 -10.83
CA THR A 103 8.47 -3.50 -10.00
C THR A 103 9.70 -4.14 -10.62
N LYS A 104 10.88 -3.76 -10.14
CA LYS A 104 12.13 -4.44 -10.54
C LYS A 104 12.14 -5.86 -9.96
N PRO A 105 12.60 -6.90 -10.70
CA PRO A 105 12.71 -8.26 -10.19
C PRO A 105 13.48 -8.38 -8.87
N ALA A 106 14.52 -7.56 -8.68
CA ALA A 106 15.27 -7.51 -7.43
C ALA A 106 14.42 -6.99 -6.25
N THR A 107 13.58 -5.96 -6.48
CA THR A 107 12.65 -5.44 -5.48
C THR A 107 11.56 -6.46 -5.16
N TYR A 108 11.00 -7.13 -6.18
CA TYR A 108 10.06 -8.22 -5.98
C TYR A 108 10.63 -9.29 -5.06
N LYS A 109 11.80 -9.85 -5.40
CA LYS A 109 12.45 -10.93 -4.63
C LYS A 109 12.79 -10.54 -3.19
N LYS A 110 13.12 -9.26 -2.94
CA LYS A 110 13.54 -8.78 -1.62
C LYS A 110 12.37 -8.34 -0.74
N PHE A 111 11.29 -7.84 -1.33
CA PHE A 111 10.19 -7.22 -0.61
C PHE A 111 8.84 -7.88 -0.90
N PHE A 112 8.33 -7.76 -2.12
CA PHE A 112 6.96 -8.18 -2.43
C PHE A 112 6.74 -9.70 -2.28
N SER A 113 7.73 -10.53 -2.64
CA SER A 113 7.62 -11.99 -2.45
C SER A 113 7.68 -12.42 -0.98
N ALA A 114 8.05 -11.53 -0.06
CA ALA A 114 8.10 -11.80 1.37
C ALA A 114 6.83 -11.37 2.12
N LEU A 115 5.90 -10.68 1.45
CA LEU A 115 4.64 -10.22 2.04
C LEU A 115 3.65 -11.39 2.13
N LYS A 116 3.75 -12.23 3.18
CA LYS A 116 2.93 -13.45 3.32
C LYS A 116 1.42 -13.22 3.45
N ASP A 117 1.02 -12.01 3.81
CA ASP A 117 -0.38 -11.58 3.88
C ASP A 117 -0.97 -11.32 2.48
N PHE A 118 -0.12 -11.29 1.47
CA PHE A 118 -0.49 -11.27 0.06
C PHE A 118 0.09 -12.52 -0.64
N ASN A 119 -0.57 -12.98 -1.68
CA ASN A 119 -0.08 -14.01 -2.57
C ASN A 119 0.42 -13.41 -3.90
N LEU A 120 1.20 -12.34 -3.80
CA LEU A 120 1.76 -11.61 -4.94
C LEU A 120 2.64 -12.53 -5.79
N LYS A 121 2.25 -12.76 -7.03
CA LYS A 121 2.96 -13.59 -8.01
C LYS A 121 3.37 -12.76 -9.21
N VAL A 122 4.55 -13.08 -9.75
CA VAL A 122 4.95 -12.55 -11.05
C VAL A 122 4.02 -13.11 -12.13
N LYS A 123 3.31 -12.21 -12.82
CA LYS A 123 2.43 -12.56 -13.93
C LYS A 123 3.21 -12.64 -15.25
N ARG A 124 4.08 -11.66 -15.49
CA ARG A 124 4.99 -11.62 -16.65
C ARG A 124 6.19 -10.70 -16.38
N ILE A 125 7.27 -10.95 -17.10
CA ILE A 125 8.38 -9.99 -17.24
C ILE A 125 8.08 -9.13 -18.46
N ILE A 126 8.12 -7.81 -18.28
CA ILE A 126 7.90 -6.79 -19.31
C ILE A 126 9.23 -6.12 -19.70
N LEU A 127 9.16 -5.18 -20.64
CA LEU A 127 10.31 -4.43 -21.16
C LEU A 127 11.12 -3.74 -20.04
N CYS A 128 12.41 -3.53 -20.31
CA CYS A 128 13.37 -2.91 -19.39
C CYS A 128 13.55 -3.65 -18.05
N ASN A 129 13.38 -4.97 -18.04
CA ASN A 129 13.59 -5.83 -16.87
C ASN A 129 12.69 -5.43 -15.69
N THR A 130 11.42 -5.12 -15.98
CA THR A 130 10.37 -4.88 -14.99
C THR A 130 9.47 -6.12 -14.92
N ALA A 131 8.96 -6.44 -13.74
CA ALA A 131 8.03 -7.54 -13.52
C ALA A 131 6.65 -6.96 -13.19
N GLU A 132 5.63 -7.43 -13.90
CA GLU A 132 4.23 -7.24 -13.50
C GLU A 132 3.91 -8.31 -12.45
N VAL A 133 3.47 -7.85 -11.29
CA VAL A 133 3.15 -8.69 -10.13
C VAL A 133 1.68 -8.50 -9.81
N CYS A 134 0.98 -9.60 -9.51
CA CYS A 134 -0.43 -9.54 -9.17
C CYS A 134 -0.83 -10.43 -8.01
N ASP A 135 -1.91 -10.05 -7.37
CA ASP A 135 -2.63 -10.84 -6.37
C ASP A 135 -4.13 -10.60 -6.50
N VAL A 136 -4.94 -11.27 -5.69
CA VAL A 136 -6.36 -11.01 -5.52
C VAL A 136 -6.58 -10.32 -4.17
N TYR A 137 -7.37 -9.25 -4.18
CA TYR A 137 -7.78 -8.55 -2.97
C TYR A 137 -8.74 -9.41 -2.17
N HIS A 138 -8.40 -9.58 -0.89
CA HIS A 138 -9.21 -10.21 0.14
C HIS A 138 -9.64 -9.16 1.16
N GLN A 139 -10.90 -9.20 1.57
CA GLN A 139 -11.44 -8.19 2.46
C GLN A 139 -11.18 -8.59 3.90
N ASP A 140 -10.29 -7.84 4.56
CA ASP A 140 -10.02 -7.97 5.98
C ASP A 140 -10.55 -6.78 6.78
N ASN A 141 -10.95 -7.04 8.03
CA ASN A 141 -11.47 -6.02 8.95
C ASN A 141 -10.33 -5.27 9.62
N ILE A 142 -9.72 -4.34 8.88
CA ILE A 142 -8.63 -3.48 9.39
C ILE A 142 -9.20 -2.12 9.73
N ASP A 143 -8.81 -1.56 10.86
CA ASP A 143 -9.09 -0.16 11.14
C ASP A 143 -8.22 0.74 10.25
N THR A 144 -8.89 1.50 9.39
CA THR A 144 -8.27 2.47 8.48
C THR A 144 -8.67 3.90 8.82
N SER A 145 -9.37 4.12 9.95
CA SER A 145 -9.88 5.44 10.36
C SER A 145 -8.76 6.46 10.66
N MET A 146 -7.57 5.96 10.97
CA MET A 146 -6.37 6.77 11.20
C MET A 146 -5.73 7.33 9.91
N VAL A 147 -6.21 6.92 8.74
CA VAL A 147 -5.80 7.50 7.45
C VAL A 147 -6.68 8.69 7.14
N VAL A 148 -6.10 9.89 7.13
CA VAL A 148 -6.84 11.15 7.12
C VAL A 148 -6.90 11.73 5.72
N LYS A 149 -8.07 12.22 5.29
CA LYS A 149 -8.20 12.90 4.00
C LYS A 149 -7.59 14.30 4.09
N GLU A 150 -6.76 14.69 3.14
CA GLU A 150 -6.31 16.08 3.03
C GLU A 150 -7.43 16.98 2.50
N VAL A 151 -7.52 18.19 3.07
CA VAL A 151 -8.58 19.15 2.78
C VAL A 151 -8.32 19.93 1.48
N LEU A 152 -7.07 19.95 1.01
CA LEU A 152 -6.63 20.71 -0.16
C LEU A 152 -5.99 19.76 -1.19
N CYS A 153 -6.82 19.02 -1.92
CA CYS A 153 -6.38 18.49 -3.22
C CYS A 153 -6.42 19.68 -4.19
N ASN A 154 -5.26 20.18 -4.62
CA ASN A 154 -5.16 21.31 -5.56
C ASN A 154 -5.88 21.02 -6.88
#